data_AF-M2N0B3-F1
#
_entry.id   AF-M2N0B3-F1
#
_cell.length_a   1.000
_cell.length_b   1.000
_cell.length_c   1.000
_cell.angle_alpha   90.00
_cell.angle_beta   90.00
_cell.angle_gamma   90.00
#
_symmetry.space_group_name_H-M   'P 1'
#
loop_
_entity.id
_entity.type
_entity.pdbx_description
1 polymer ?
#
loop_
_entity_poly.entity_id
_entity_poly.type
_entity_poly.pdbx_seq_one_letter_code
_entity_poly.pdbx_strand_id
1 'polypeptide(L)'
;MLAIEPPKSTRQLKPNLLPCTIHHNGPLKVSKRYWSPKINADGTSTAYLRGRKLKGRTLKLPTGYQGVLLQKTDRDHVPSNASSAAASKPALLHSLELDEAEEAEGGEGEVKLMESKGTFDEVMVWGHELVPDDEDAYVRGLREWMAFAEAVR
;
A
#
# COMPACT_ATOMS: atom_id res chain seq x y z
N MET A 1 -14.07 -8.83 9.00
CA MET A 1 -13.49 -9.44 7.77
C MET A 1 -13.21 -8.35 6.74
N LEU A 2 -12.38 -8.60 5.71
CA LEU A 2 -12.07 -7.62 4.65
C LEU A 2 -12.40 -8.18 3.28
N ALA A 3 -13.02 -7.37 2.42
CA ALA A 3 -13.30 -7.71 1.03
C ALA A 3 -12.65 -6.69 0.08
N ILE A 4 -12.08 -7.15 -1.03
CA ILE A 4 -11.44 -6.28 -2.03
C ILE A 4 -12.43 -6.03 -3.16
N GLU A 5 -12.69 -4.76 -3.49
CA GLU A 5 -13.44 -4.43 -4.70
C GLU A 5 -12.62 -4.73 -5.96
N PRO A 6 -13.30 -5.11 -7.07
CA PRO A 6 -12.65 -5.16 -8.37
C PRO A 6 -11.93 -3.84 -8.68
N PRO A 7 -10.76 -3.88 -9.30
CA PRO A 7 -9.95 -2.69 -9.56
C PRO A 7 -10.72 -1.72 -10.46
N LYS A 8 -11.07 -0.55 -9.93
CA LYS A 8 -11.73 0.53 -10.68
C LYS A 8 -10.73 1.41 -11.44
N SER A 9 -9.45 1.32 -11.11
CA SER A 9 -8.38 2.17 -11.63
C SER A 9 -7.17 1.33 -12.05
N THR A 10 -6.59 1.69 -13.20
CA THR A 10 -5.36 1.09 -13.76
C THR A 10 -4.12 1.93 -13.51
N ARG A 11 -4.17 2.83 -12.51
CA ARG A 11 -3.05 3.73 -12.21
C ARG A 11 -1.81 2.94 -11.81
N GLN A 12 -0.76 3.02 -12.63
CA GLN A 12 0.55 2.47 -12.28
C GLN A 12 1.24 3.33 -11.22
N LEU A 13 1.67 2.70 -10.15
CA LEU A 13 2.35 3.30 -9.00
C LEU A 13 3.85 2.97 -9.03
N LYS A 14 4.64 3.79 -8.32
CA LYS A 14 6.07 3.59 -8.12
C LYS A 14 6.37 3.62 -6.62
N PRO A 15 6.15 2.51 -5.90
CA PRO A 15 6.42 2.45 -4.48
C PRO A 15 7.92 2.56 -4.19
N ASN A 16 8.26 3.29 -3.12
CA ASN A 16 9.63 3.52 -2.66
C ASN A 16 9.74 3.09 -1.20
N LEU A 17 10.56 2.09 -0.91
CA LEU A 17 10.89 1.64 0.43
C LEU A 17 12.13 2.42 0.91
N LEU A 18 11.94 3.32 1.86
CA LEU A 18 12.97 4.20 2.38
C LEU A 18 13.62 3.60 3.64
N PRO A 19 14.93 3.82 3.87
CA PRO A 19 15.63 3.33 5.05
C PRO A 19 15.40 4.25 6.26
N CYS A 20 14.17 4.74 6.44
CA CYS A 20 13.77 5.62 7.52
C CYS A 20 12.24 5.65 7.67
N THR A 21 11.79 5.93 8.89
CA THR A 21 10.36 6.16 9.19
C THR A 21 9.98 7.62 8.94
N ILE A 22 8.86 7.84 8.26
CA ILE A 22 8.22 9.15 8.13
C ILE A 22 6.92 9.12 8.93
N HIS A 23 6.84 9.92 10.00
CA HIS A 23 5.67 9.94 10.88
C HIS A 23 4.41 10.53 10.23
N HIS A 24 4.58 11.41 9.26
CA HIS A 24 3.45 11.99 8.53
C HIS A 24 2.87 10.97 7.55
N ASN A 25 1.57 10.68 7.68
CA ASN A 25 0.80 9.90 6.73
C ASN A 25 -0.17 10.81 5.97
N GLY A 26 -0.09 10.81 4.64
CA GLY A 26 -1.01 11.57 3.78
C GLY A 26 -0.37 12.06 2.48
N PRO A 27 -1.16 12.65 1.58
CA PRO A 27 -0.66 13.17 0.31
C PRO A 27 0.39 14.27 0.53
N LEU A 28 1.53 14.14 -0.14
CA LEU A 28 2.56 15.18 -0.18
C LEU A 28 2.74 15.66 -1.61
N LYS A 29 2.73 16.98 -1.84
CA LYS A 29 3.14 17.57 -3.12
C LYS A 29 4.66 17.54 -3.21
N VAL A 30 5.20 16.36 -3.53
CA VAL A 30 6.65 16.17 -3.68
C VAL A 30 7.11 16.82 -4.99
N SER A 31 7.77 17.97 -4.90
CA SER A 31 8.41 18.58 -6.07
C SER A 31 9.73 17.89 -6.42
N LYS A 32 10.19 18.02 -7.67
CA LYS A 32 11.49 17.51 -8.12
C LYS A 32 12.67 18.03 -7.29
N ARG A 33 12.50 19.16 -6.60
CA ARG A 33 13.50 19.73 -5.67
C ARG A 33 13.71 18.83 -4.45
N TYR A 34 12.65 18.23 -3.92
CA TYR A 34 12.72 17.43 -2.68
C TYR A 34 12.94 15.94 -2.94
N TRP A 35 12.49 15.44 -4.08
CA TRP A 35 12.68 14.04 -4.48
C TRP A 35 12.91 13.97 -5.98
N SER A 36 14.12 13.59 -6.37
CA SER A 36 14.50 13.37 -7.77
C SER A 36 15.43 12.18 -7.92
N PRO A 37 14.90 10.94 -7.82
CA PRO A 37 15.65 9.74 -8.18
C PRO A 37 16.23 9.85 -9.59
N LYS A 38 17.53 9.59 -9.71
CA LYS A 38 18.24 9.51 -10.98
C LYS A 38 18.78 8.10 -11.15
N ILE A 39 18.52 7.51 -12.32
CA ILE A 39 19.09 6.21 -12.69
C ILE A 39 20.52 6.46 -13.16
N ASN A 40 21.46 5.72 -12.60
CA ASN A 40 22.88 5.76 -12.96
C ASN A 40 23.15 4.73 -14.07
N ALA A 41 24.33 4.81 -14.70
CA ALA A 41 24.72 3.90 -15.79
C ALA A 41 24.84 2.42 -15.37
N ASP A 42 25.09 2.17 -14.08
CA ASP A 42 25.16 0.82 -13.49
C ASP A 42 23.78 0.19 -13.20
N GLY A 43 22.69 0.88 -13.55
CA GLY A 43 21.31 0.44 -13.27
C GLY A 43 20.82 0.75 -11.85
N THR A 44 21.69 1.24 -10.96
CA THR A 44 21.29 1.70 -9.62
C THR A 44 20.64 3.07 -9.70
N SER A 45 19.84 3.43 -8.69
CA SER A 45 19.28 4.77 -8.56
C SER A 45 19.98 5.56 -7.45
N THR A 46 20.10 6.88 -7.62
CA THR A 46 20.57 7.80 -6.58
C THR A 46 19.49 8.83 -6.30
N ALA A 47 19.20 9.09 -5.03
CA ALA A 47 18.33 10.17 -4.59
C ALA A 47 18.91 10.82 -3.31
N TYR A 48 18.34 11.95 -2.90
CA TYR A 48 18.68 12.60 -1.65
C TYR A 48 17.41 12.89 -0.87
N LEU A 49 17.40 12.52 0.41
CA LEU A 49 16.30 12.81 1.32
C LEU A 49 16.86 13.50 2.56
N ARG A 50 16.38 14.72 2.86
CA ARG A 50 16.86 15.53 4.00
C ARG A 50 18.40 15.69 4.02
N GLY A 51 19.02 15.81 2.83
CA GLY A 51 20.48 15.93 2.68
C GLY A 51 21.25 14.61 2.74
N ARG A 52 20.59 13.47 3.03
CA ARG A 52 21.24 12.15 3.08
C ARG A 52 21.18 11.48 1.72
N LYS A 53 22.31 10.95 1.26
CA LYS A 53 22.41 10.25 -0.02
C LYS A 53 21.82 8.85 0.11
N LEU A 54 20.90 8.54 -0.79
CA LEU A 54 20.30 7.22 -0.91
C LEU A 54 20.77 6.56 -2.20
N LYS A 55 21.05 5.26 -2.10
CA LYS A 55 21.34 4.38 -3.23
C LYS A 55 20.24 3.34 -3.31
N GLY A 56 19.64 3.20 -4.48
CA GLY A 56 18.45 2.38 -4.68
C GLY A 56 18.65 1.31 -5.75
N ARG A 57 17.90 0.21 -5.59
CA ARG A 57 17.75 -0.82 -6.61
C ARG A 57 16.28 -1.07 -6.88
N THR A 58 15.95 -1.30 -8.15
CA THR A 58 14.61 -1.71 -8.55
C THR A 58 14.47 -3.23 -8.42
N LEU A 59 13.41 -3.68 -7.78
CA LEU A 59 13.02 -5.09 -7.69
C LEU A 59 11.71 -5.28 -8.43
N LYS A 60 11.72 -6.13 -9.46
CA LYS A 60 10.49 -6.56 -10.13
C LYS A 60 9.79 -7.60 -9.27
N LEU A 61 8.46 -7.57 -9.29
CA LEU A 61 7.67 -8.65 -8.70
C LEU A 61 7.84 -9.95 -9.51
N PRO A 62 7.73 -11.12 -8.87
CA PRO A 62 7.77 -12.40 -9.56
C PRO A 62 6.65 -12.54 -10.59
N THR A 63 6.85 -13.42 -11.57
CA THR A 63 5.86 -13.68 -12.61
C THR A 63 4.57 -14.21 -11.99
N GLY A 64 3.41 -13.72 -12.46
CA GLY A 64 2.11 -14.10 -11.93
C GLY A 64 1.66 -13.29 -10.70
N TYR A 65 2.53 -12.44 -10.14
CA TYR A 65 2.20 -11.55 -9.04
C TYR A 65 1.95 -10.12 -9.54
N GLN A 66 1.06 -9.41 -8.86
CA GLN A 66 0.77 -8.01 -9.11
C GLN A 66 0.66 -7.27 -7.77
N GLY A 67 1.34 -6.14 -7.66
CA GLY A 67 1.25 -5.25 -6.51
C GLY A 67 -0.01 -4.41 -6.59
N VAL A 68 -0.74 -4.26 -5.49
CA VAL A 68 -1.96 -3.44 -5.42
C VAL A 68 -1.91 -2.56 -4.17
N LEU A 69 -2.21 -1.27 -4.32
CA LEU A 69 -2.41 -0.37 -3.19
C LEU A 69 -3.90 -0.38 -2.80
N LEU A 70 -4.21 -0.91 -1.63
CA LEU A 70 -5.56 -0.95 -1.08
C LEU A 70 -5.76 0.15 -0.05
N GLN A 71 -6.93 0.79 -0.08
CA GLN A 71 -7.37 1.73 0.95
C GLN A 71 -8.64 1.20 1.62
N LYS A 72 -8.62 1.13 2.95
CA LYS A 72 -9.79 0.81 3.77
C LYS A 72 -10.85 1.88 3.56
N THR A 73 -12.08 1.45 3.32
CA THR A 73 -13.24 2.34 3.26
C THR A 73 -14.11 2.11 4.48
N ASP A 74 -14.90 3.13 4.83
CA ASP A 74 -15.93 3.03 5.89
C ASP A 74 -17.20 2.34 5.38
N ARG A 75 -17.11 1.62 4.25
CA ARG A 75 -18.24 0.94 3.64
C ARG A 75 -18.23 -0.51 4.07
N ASP A 76 -19.40 -0.96 4.51
CA ASP A 76 -19.63 -2.38 4.75
C ASP A 76 -19.96 -3.09 3.46
N HIS A 77 -19.37 -4.26 3.28
CA HIS A 77 -19.69 -5.17 2.21
C HIS A 77 -21.01 -5.86 2.55
N VAL A 78 -22.11 -5.35 1.99
CA VAL A 78 -23.42 -6.01 2.07
C VAL A 78 -23.40 -7.22 1.12
N PRO A 79 -23.51 -8.46 1.63
CA PRO A 79 -23.62 -9.63 0.77
C PRO A 79 -24.87 -9.51 -0.11
N SER A 80 -24.73 -9.72 -1.42
CA SER A 80 -25.81 -9.59 -2.41
C SER A 80 -26.97 -10.59 -2.26
N ASN A 81 -27.00 -11.40 -1.20
CA ASN A 81 -28.06 -12.37 -0.92
C ASN A 81 -29.14 -11.85 0.06
N ALA A 82 -29.06 -10.60 0.52
CA ALA A 82 -30.06 -10.01 1.42
C ALA A 82 -31.22 -9.30 0.69
N SER A 83 -31.40 -9.52 -0.61
CA SER A 83 -32.55 -8.99 -1.37
C SER A 83 -33.79 -9.89 -1.24
N SER A 84 -34.21 -10.20 -0.01
CA SER A 84 -35.62 -10.45 0.30
C SER A 84 -35.83 -10.42 1.81
N ALA A 85 -36.70 -9.52 2.25
CA ALA A 85 -37.27 -9.39 3.59
C ALA A 85 -36.41 -8.70 4.68
N ALA A 86 -36.43 -7.35 4.68
CA ALA A 86 -36.87 -6.57 5.85
C ALA A 86 -36.85 -5.07 5.53
N ALA A 87 -37.98 -4.55 5.06
CA ALA A 87 -38.26 -3.13 5.15
C ALA A 87 -38.50 -2.75 6.63
N SER A 88 -37.80 -1.72 7.11
CA SER A 88 -38.22 -0.70 8.09
C SER A 88 -37.14 -0.41 9.15
N LYS A 89 -36.49 0.76 9.06
CA LYS A 89 -36.61 1.83 10.09
C LYS A 89 -35.94 3.12 9.58
N PRO A 90 -36.59 4.29 9.77
CA PRO A 90 -36.15 5.55 9.18
C PRO A 90 -35.04 6.22 10.02
N ALA A 91 -34.25 7.03 9.33
CA ALA A 91 -33.31 7.98 9.93
C ALA A 91 -34.04 9.01 10.81
N LEU A 92 -33.46 9.38 11.96
CA LEU A 92 -33.07 10.77 12.29
C LEU A 92 -32.55 10.93 13.73
N LEU A 93 -31.43 11.66 13.83
CA LEU A 93 -31.00 12.57 14.90
C LEU A 93 -30.30 12.02 16.17
N HIS A 94 -28.96 12.01 16.14
CA HIS A 94 -28.20 12.63 17.24
C HIS A 94 -26.94 13.31 16.70
N SER A 95 -27.10 14.57 16.34
CA SER A 95 -26.03 15.56 16.28
C SER A 95 -25.60 15.90 17.70
N LEU A 96 -24.31 15.76 18.02
CA LEU A 96 -23.44 16.76 18.66
C LEU A 96 -22.10 16.11 19.07
N GLU A 97 -21.06 16.67 18.46
CA GLU A 97 -19.60 16.61 18.68
C GLU A 97 -19.11 16.04 20.02
N LEU A 98 -18.30 14.97 19.94
CA LEU A 98 -17.13 14.75 20.80
C LEU A 98 -16.02 14.13 19.95
N ASP A 99 -14.93 14.86 19.91
CA ASP A 99 -13.71 14.64 19.15
C ASP A 99 -12.84 13.61 19.89
N GLU A 100 -13.09 12.32 19.65
CA GLU A 100 -12.20 11.23 19.99
C GLU A 100 -12.32 10.20 18.87
N ALA A 101 -11.28 10.09 18.06
CA ALA A 101 -11.15 9.08 17.02
C ALA A 101 -10.98 7.71 17.68
N GLU A 102 -12.06 7.19 18.26
CA GLU A 102 -12.17 5.78 18.60
C GLU A 102 -12.20 5.01 17.28
N GLU A 103 -11.13 4.26 17.02
CA GLU A 103 -11.13 3.17 16.06
C GLU A 103 -12.30 2.26 16.41
N ALA A 104 -13.44 2.44 15.73
CA ALA A 104 -14.60 1.56 15.89
C ALA A 104 -14.18 0.13 15.55
N GLU A 105 -13.91 -0.66 16.60
CA GLU A 105 -13.77 -2.10 16.53
C GLU A 105 -15.06 -2.64 15.93
N GLY A 106 -14.98 -3.03 14.65
CA GLY A 106 -16.11 -3.58 13.91
C GLY A 106 -16.63 -4.81 14.63
N GLY A 107 -17.93 -4.80 14.95
CA GLY A 107 -18.60 -5.91 15.62
C GLY A 107 -18.40 -7.23 14.87
N GLU A 108 -18.45 -8.32 15.62
CA GLU A 108 -18.32 -9.69 15.10
C GLU A 108 -19.30 -9.93 13.94
N GLY A 109 -18.80 -9.84 12.69
CA GLY A 109 -19.58 -10.06 11.46
C GLY A 109 -19.46 -8.97 10.40
N GLU A 110 -18.91 -7.79 10.71
CA GLU A 110 -18.78 -6.71 9.73
C GLU A 110 -17.63 -7.00 8.74
N VAL A 111 -17.96 -7.00 7.44
CA VAL A 111 -16.99 -7.13 6.36
C VAL A 111 -16.70 -5.74 5.82
N LYS A 112 -15.54 -5.14 6.12
CA LYS A 112 -15.17 -3.82 5.60
C LYS A 112 -14.60 -3.92 4.19
N LEU A 113 -14.96 -2.97 3.34
CA LEU A 113 -14.58 -2.96 1.94
C LEU A 113 -13.25 -2.22 1.71
N MET A 114 -12.38 -2.81 0.89
CA MET A 114 -11.09 -2.27 0.48
C MET A 114 -11.14 -1.85 -0.99
N GLU A 115 -10.80 -0.60 -1.27
CA GLU A 115 -10.76 -0.05 -2.63
C GLU A 115 -9.33 -0.10 -3.18
N SER A 116 -9.16 -0.59 -4.41
CA SER A 116 -7.88 -0.51 -5.13
C SER A 116 -7.62 0.90 -5.66
N LYS A 117 -6.50 1.50 -5.24
CA LYS A 117 -6.06 2.85 -5.65
C LYS A 117 -5.04 2.84 -6.78
N GLY A 118 -4.48 1.68 -7.10
CA GLY A 118 -3.52 1.51 -8.20
C GLY A 118 -2.71 0.24 -8.06
N THR A 119 -1.91 -0.03 -9.06
CA THR A 119 -1.14 -1.26 -9.22
C THR A 119 0.33 -0.97 -9.45
N PHE A 120 1.22 -1.92 -9.18
CA PHE A 120 2.64 -1.81 -9.48
C PHE A 120 3.24 -3.19 -9.75
N ASP A 121 4.26 -3.21 -10.60
CA ASP A 121 4.97 -4.44 -10.99
C ASP A 121 6.42 -4.46 -10.47
N GLU A 122 6.85 -3.36 -9.85
CA GLU A 122 8.18 -3.20 -9.29
C GLU A 122 8.17 -2.28 -8.06
N VAL A 123 9.18 -2.45 -7.21
CA VAL A 123 9.42 -1.65 -6.00
C VAL A 123 10.85 -1.12 -6.02
N MET A 124 11.04 0.14 -5.63
CA MET A 124 12.36 0.72 -5.42
C MET A 124 12.77 0.57 -3.95
N VAL A 125 13.84 -0.17 -3.68
CA VAL A 125 14.41 -0.31 -2.32
C VAL A 125 15.61 0.61 -2.20
N TRP A 126 15.61 1.46 -1.16
CA TRP A 126 16.66 2.44 -0.91
C TRP A 126 17.49 2.08 0.33
N GLY A 127 18.81 2.12 0.19
CA GLY A 127 19.78 2.04 1.28
C GLY A 127 20.50 3.38 1.50
N HIS A 128 21.04 3.56 2.71
CA HIS A 128 21.82 4.73 3.06
C HIS A 128 23.24 4.61 2.49
N GLU A 129 23.59 5.46 1.53
CA GLU A 129 24.88 5.50 0.80
C GLU A 129 25.31 4.23 0.04
N LEU A 130 24.75 3.07 0.41
CA LEU A 130 25.00 1.75 -0.15
C LEU A 130 23.75 1.23 -0.85
N VAL A 131 23.95 0.52 -1.94
CA VAL A 131 22.86 -0.18 -2.63
C VAL A 131 22.48 -1.39 -1.77
N PRO A 132 21.18 -1.64 -1.51
CA PRO A 132 20.76 -2.84 -0.78
C PRO A 132 21.27 -4.11 -1.46
N ASP A 133 21.96 -4.97 -0.73
CA ASP A 133 22.45 -6.25 -1.25
C ASP A 133 21.34 -7.31 -1.23
N ASP A 134 21.69 -8.58 -1.47
CA ASP A 134 20.71 -9.66 -1.47
C ASP A 134 20.34 -10.15 -0.05
N GLU A 135 21.04 -9.68 0.98
CA GLU A 135 20.75 -9.96 2.39
C GLU A 135 19.71 -9.00 2.99
N ASP A 136 19.43 -7.87 2.32
CA ASP A 136 18.39 -6.91 2.70
C ASP A 136 17.02 -7.60 2.83
N ALA A 137 16.30 -7.30 3.92
CA ALA A 137 15.05 -7.97 4.27
C ALA A 137 13.97 -7.87 3.17
N TYR A 138 13.87 -6.73 2.48
CA TYR A 138 12.90 -6.55 1.42
C TYR A 138 13.33 -7.26 0.13
N VAL A 139 14.62 -7.24 -0.17
CA VAL A 139 15.19 -7.96 -1.33
C VAL A 139 14.97 -9.46 -1.17
N ARG A 140 15.35 -10.02 -0.01
CA ARG A 140 15.17 -11.43 0.30
C ARG A 140 13.70 -11.83 0.32
N GLY A 141 12.85 -11.06 0.99
CA GLY A 141 11.41 -11.33 1.05
C GLY A 141 10.76 -11.33 -0.32
N LEU A 142 11.16 -10.41 -1.20
CA LEU A 142 10.57 -10.35 -2.55
C LEU A 142 11.09 -11.44 -3.50
N ARG A 143 12.34 -11.89 -3.34
CA ARG A 143 12.96 -12.85 -4.27
C ARG A 143 12.83 -14.29 -3.82
N GLU A 144 13.15 -14.56 -2.57
CA GLU A 144 13.28 -15.92 -2.05
C GLU A 144 11.96 -16.40 -1.46
N TRP A 145 11.36 -15.59 -0.58
CA TRP A 145 10.18 -16.03 0.16
C TRP A 145 8.96 -16.25 -0.75
N MET A 146 8.72 -15.36 -1.72
CA MET A 146 7.62 -15.55 -2.66
C MET A 146 7.80 -16.79 -3.54
N ALA A 147 9.01 -17.04 -4.04
CA ALA A 147 9.32 -18.24 -4.82
C ALA A 147 9.18 -19.51 -3.97
N PHE A 148 9.64 -19.49 -2.72
CA PHE A 148 9.47 -20.58 -1.78
C PHE A 148 7.99 -20.88 -1.51
N ALA A 149 7.19 -19.84 -1.22
CA ALA A 149 5.76 -20.01 -0.96
C ALA A 149 5.00 -20.60 -2.16
N GLU A 150 5.41 -20.29 -3.38
CA GLU A 150 4.86 -20.89 -4.60
C GLU A 150 5.19 -22.39 -4.70
N ALA A 151 6.40 -22.79 -4.32
CA ALA A 151 6.85 -24.19 -4.41
C ALA A 151 6.23 -25.13 -3.35
N VAL A 152 5.76 -24.58 -2.23
CA VAL A 152 5.16 -25.35 -1.11
C VAL A 152 3.65 -25.57 -1.30
N ARG A 153 3.09 -25.13 -2.43
CA ARG A 153 1.66 -25.19 -2.72
C ARG A 153 1.12 -26.59 -3.04
#